data_AF-R8B8Z0-F1
#
_entry.id   AF-R8B8Z0-F1
#
_cell.length_a   1.000
_cell.length_b   1.000
_cell.length_c   1.000
_cell.angle_alpha   90.00
_cell.angle_beta   90.00
_cell.angle_gamma   90.00
#
_symmetry.space_group_name_H-M   'P 1'
#
loop_
_entity.id
_entity.type
_entity.pdbx_description
1 polymer ?
#
loop_
_entity_poly.entity_id
_entity_poly.type
_entity_poly.pdbx_seq_one_letter_code
_entity_poly.pdbx_strand_id
1 'polypeptide(L)'
;MSLPADVHRGTSSSSPSWSKNPAASVRNALALPPKWVHMYDDFITKNAGQVSQIESALRSLTYIIPGRFRDAEIASETVHSGVQLLSLYHDTLLLRAISGSKSPASARSPSPHNRYTRFWTQKSALYRRVAMVLQIVQYTELLCEMAAKRRGERIRWRVVMLIEAVKALCRLLLLRITRSRPLVTPALPEREPVPEDVKDADDDDADSGVFLDGDEDSASNGAHGTENHDSATNGHLRSANDKEWTMPRTGMPLPSLPNPADISGYLLSRVLTADDIKPATRLLNSLRGSAQAAEILHILAPLVYVIALARAKNKKSWTPWLIGLSIELAARQLRDRGLRTTALERDEWSKRGWSLGWWTMRGAAYENFTKGLVGGVRRRMPSLVAGILEDYEYLWENYYFSTSS
;
A
#
# COMPACT_ATOMS: atom_id res chain seq x y z
N MET A 1 -53.61 -64.03 -40.52
CA MET A 1 -54.55 -63.63 -41.58
C MET A 1 -55.11 -62.27 -41.20
N SER A 2 -54.80 -61.26 -42.02
CA SER A 2 -55.53 -59.99 -42.15
C SER A 2 -55.41 -58.93 -41.04
N LEU A 3 -54.50 -57.98 -41.29
CA LEU A 3 -54.65 -56.52 -41.09
C LEU A 3 -55.88 -55.96 -41.88
N PRO A 4 -56.23 -54.65 -41.88
CA PRO A 4 -55.78 -53.49 -41.05
C PRO A 4 -56.94 -52.55 -40.60
N ALA A 5 -56.51 -51.43 -40.01
CA ALA A 5 -57.01 -50.05 -40.16
C ALA A 5 -57.99 -49.49 -39.12
N ASP A 6 -57.98 -48.22 -38.71
CA ASP A 6 -57.03 -47.11 -38.46
C ASP A 6 -57.94 -45.91 -38.07
N VAL A 7 -57.37 -44.81 -37.57
CA VAL A 7 -57.86 -43.42 -37.67
C VAL A 7 -58.61 -42.76 -36.47
N HIS A 8 -57.82 -41.90 -35.79
CA HIS A 8 -58.08 -40.57 -35.15
C HIS A 8 -58.99 -40.47 -33.89
N ARG A 9 -58.72 -39.62 -32.88
CA ARG A 9 -58.28 -38.20 -32.89
C ARG A 9 -57.96 -37.76 -31.43
N GLY A 10 -57.05 -36.80 -31.21
CA GLY A 10 -57.01 -36.05 -29.94
C GLY A 10 -55.65 -35.48 -29.51
N THR A 11 -55.34 -34.29 -30.01
CA THR A 11 -54.16 -33.46 -29.71
C THR A 11 -54.21 -32.82 -28.32
N SER A 12 -53.09 -32.84 -27.56
CA SER A 12 -52.76 -31.74 -26.63
C SER A 12 -51.24 -31.52 -26.63
N SER A 13 -50.82 -30.42 -27.26
CA SER A 13 -49.47 -29.91 -27.25
C SER A 13 -49.27 -29.01 -26.03
N SER A 14 -48.33 -29.37 -25.15
CA SER A 14 -47.76 -28.44 -24.17
C SER A 14 -46.30 -28.23 -24.52
N SER A 15 -45.97 -27.05 -25.01
CA SER A 15 -44.61 -26.59 -25.26
C SER A 15 -44.01 -26.02 -23.96
N PRO A 16 -42.80 -26.43 -23.54
CA PRO A 16 -42.14 -25.78 -22.42
C PRO A 16 -41.45 -24.48 -22.91
N SER A 17 -41.99 -23.33 -22.49
CA SER A 17 -41.35 -22.03 -22.71
C SER A 17 -40.05 -21.91 -21.91
N TRP A 18 -38.91 -21.84 -22.60
CA TRP A 18 -37.62 -21.51 -22.00
C TRP A 18 -37.54 -20.01 -21.70
N SER A 19 -37.86 -19.60 -20.48
CA SER A 19 -37.51 -18.27 -19.96
C SER A 19 -36.11 -18.31 -19.35
N LYS A 20 -35.09 -18.05 -20.18
CA LYS A 20 -33.71 -17.82 -19.70
C LYS A 20 -33.67 -16.46 -18.98
N ASN A 21 -33.77 -16.45 -17.66
CA ASN A 21 -33.45 -15.28 -16.84
C ASN A 21 -31.92 -15.14 -16.74
N PRO A 22 -31.27 -14.16 -17.41
CA PRO A 22 -29.81 -14.00 -17.36
C PRO A 22 -29.31 -13.65 -15.95
N ALA A 23 -30.17 -13.07 -15.10
CA ALA A 23 -29.85 -12.74 -13.71
C ALA A 23 -29.63 -13.97 -12.82
N ALA A 24 -30.25 -15.11 -13.13
CA ALA A 24 -30.07 -16.35 -12.36
C ALA A 24 -28.75 -17.07 -12.71
N SER A 25 -28.35 -17.00 -13.98
CA SER A 25 -27.08 -17.59 -14.45
C SER A 25 -25.86 -16.85 -13.91
N VAL A 26 -25.92 -15.52 -13.80
CA VAL A 26 -24.84 -14.71 -13.18
C VAL A 26 -24.71 -14.99 -11.68
N ARG A 27 -25.83 -15.20 -10.96
CA ARG A 27 -25.80 -15.56 -9.53
C ARG A 27 -25.19 -16.94 -9.29
N ASN A 28 -25.47 -17.91 -10.16
CA ASN A 28 -24.87 -19.24 -10.08
C ASN A 28 -23.42 -19.28 -10.56
N ALA A 29 -23.03 -18.43 -11.52
CA ALA A 29 -21.63 -18.30 -11.97
C ALA A 29 -20.74 -17.60 -10.93
N LEU A 30 -21.30 -16.70 -10.12
CA LEU A 30 -20.62 -16.07 -8.99
C LEU A 30 -20.58 -16.95 -7.72
N ALA A 31 -21.36 -18.03 -7.68
CA ALA A 31 -21.27 -19.06 -6.66
C ALA A 31 -20.16 -20.06 -7.05
N LEU A 32 -18.90 -19.61 -7.01
CA LEU A 32 -17.74 -20.51 -7.08
C LEU A 32 -17.93 -21.64 -6.04
N PRO A 33 -17.63 -22.91 -6.37
CA PRO A 33 -17.77 -24.00 -5.40
C PRO A 33 -16.88 -23.69 -4.19
N PRO A 34 -17.42 -23.66 -2.96
CA PRO A 34 -16.71 -23.19 -1.76
C PRO A 34 -15.41 -23.95 -1.50
N LYS A 35 -15.27 -25.17 -2.04
CA LYS A 35 -14.07 -26.00 -1.95
C LYS A 35 -12.81 -25.30 -2.49
N TRP A 36 -12.90 -24.60 -3.62
CA TRP A 36 -11.73 -23.94 -4.24
C TRP A 36 -11.25 -22.74 -3.41
N VAL A 37 -12.19 -21.98 -2.85
CA VAL A 37 -11.87 -20.84 -1.97
C VAL A 37 -11.18 -21.33 -0.70
N HIS A 38 -11.67 -22.41 -0.08
CA HIS A 38 -11.02 -22.99 1.09
C HIS A 38 -9.63 -23.57 0.80
N MET A 39 -9.45 -24.27 -0.33
CA MET A 39 -8.12 -24.76 -0.73
C MET A 39 -7.14 -23.61 -1.01
N TYR A 40 -7.62 -22.53 -1.63
CA TYR A 40 -6.82 -21.34 -1.85
C TYR A 40 -6.46 -20.67 -0.52
N ASP A 41 -7.43 -20.54 0.38
CA ASP A 41 -7.22 -19.97 1.71
C ASP A 41 -6.14 -20.74 2.50
N ASP A 42 -6.19 -22.09 2.45
CA ASP A 42 -5.17 -22.96 3.06
C ASP A 42 -3.81 -22.86 2.38
N PHE A 43 -3.78 -22.70 1.04
CA PHE A 43 -2.54 -22.54 0.30
C PHE A 43 -1.84 -21.20 0.61
N ILE A 44 -2.60 -20.10 0.66
CA ILE A 44 -2.07 -18.77 0.92
C ILE A 44 -1.60 -18.63 2.37
N THR A 45 -2.32 -19.21 3.33
CA THR A 45 -1.91 -19.17 4.74
C THR A 45 -0.64 -19.99 5.00
N LYS A 46 -0.41 -21.09 4.27
CA LYS A 46 0.81 -21.90 4.37
C LYS A 46 2.01 -21.28 3.66
N ASN A 47 1.79 -20.55 2.56
CA ASN A 47 2.84 -19.98 1.71
C ASN A 47 2.88 -18.45 1.74
N ALA A 48 2.52 -17.82 2.86
CA ALA A 48 2.37 -16.37 2.96
C ALA A 48 3.62 -15.56 2.57
N GLY A 49 4.82 -16.12 2.75
CA GLY A 49 6.09 -15.53 2.31
C GLY A 49 6.25 -15.51 0.79
N GLN A 50 6.04 -16.65 0.13
CA GLN A 50 6.14 -16.79 -1.33
C GLN A 50 5.08 -15.92 -2.04
N VAL A 51 3.87 -15.86 -1.50
CA VAL A 51 2.80 -15.02 -2.05
C VAL A 51 3.19 -13.53 -1.99
N SER A 52 3.84 -13.09 -0.91
CA SER A 52 4.34 -11.72 -0.79
C SER A 52 5.43 -11.40 -1.81
N GLN A 53 6.33 -12.35 -2.09
CA GLN A 53 7.39 -12.17 -3.08
C GLN A 53 6.81 -12.08 -4.50
N ILE A 54 5.86 -12.95 -4.84
CA ILE A 54 5.15 -12.92 -6.13
C ILE A 54 4.39 -11.59 -6.28
N GLU A 55 3.73 -11.14 -5.24
CA GLU A 55 3.03 -9.85 -5.23
C GLU A 55 4.00 -8.68 -5.48
N SER A 56 5.14 -8.67 -4.80
CA SER A 56 6.17 -7.65 -5.00
C SER A 56 6.78 -7.69 -6.41
N ALA A 57 7.02 -8.89 -6.96
CA ALA A 57 7.52 -9.06 -8.32
C ALA A 57 6.49 -8.62 -9.39
N LEU A 58 5.21 -8.92 -9.17
CA LEU A 58 4.15 -8.43 -10.05
C LEU A 58 4.02 -6.91 -9.98
N ARG A 59 4.16 -6.32 -8.78
CA ARG A 59 4.15 -4.87 -8.61
C ARG A 59 5.34 -4.22 -9.33
N SER A 60 6.55 -4.74 -9.19
CA SER A 60 7.73 -4.21 -9.90
C SER A 60 7.59 -4.35 -11.41
N LEU A 61 7.06 -5.48 -11.88
CA LEU A 61 6.77 -5.71 -13.30
C LEU A 61 5.76 -4.69 -13.86
N THR A 62 4.74 -4.31 -13.08
CA THR A 62 3.77 -3.28 -13.53
C THR A 62 4.38 -1.90 -13.72
N TYR A 63 5.50 -1.57 -13.07
CA TYR A 63 6.19 -0.28 -13.24
C TYR A 63 7.15 -0.22 -14.43
N ILE A 64 7.53 -1.38 -15.01
CA ILE A 64 8.48 -1.47 -16.13
C ILE A 64 7.76 -1.42 -17.49
N ILE A 65 6.46 -1.75 -17.51
CA ILE A 65 5.64 -1.87 -18.72
C ILE A 65 5.10 -0.53 -19.30
N PRO A 66 4.83 0.53 -18.51
CA PRO A 66 4.30 1.77 -19.07
C PRO A 66 5.37 2.48 -19.91
N GLY A 67 5.17 2.57 -21.22
CA GLY A 67 6.06 3.32 -22.11
C GLY A 67 6.02 2.87 -23.57
N ARG A 68 5.78 1.58 -23.84
CA ARG A 68 5.89 1.06 -25.21
C ARG A 68 4.60 1.13 -26.05
N PHE A 69 3.42 1.11 -25.44
CA PHE A 69 2.13 1.17 -26.17
C PHE A 69 1.02 1.87 -25.36
N ARG A 70 0.32 2.84 -25.97
CA ARG A 70 -0.83 3.54 -25.35
C ARG A 70 -2.00 2.62 -24.97
N ASP A 71 -2.20 1.53 -25.71
CA ASP A 71 -3.22 0.53 -25.35
C ASP A 71 -2.76 -0.40 -24.22
N ALA A 72 -1.45 -0.51 -23.98
CA ALA A 72 -0.91 -1.24 -22.84
C ALA A 72 -1.03 -0.46 -21.53
N GLU A 73 -1.31 0.85 -21.55
CA GLU A 73 -1.54 1.66 -20.34
C GLU A 73 -2.73 1.10 -19.53
N ILE A 74 -3.86 0.80 -20.18
CA ILE A 74 -5.05 0.28 -19.47
C ILE A 74 -4.83 -1.17 -19.04
N ALA A 75 -4.14 -1.97 -19.86
CA ALA A 75 -3.85 -3.36 -19.52
C ALA A 75 -2.91 -3.44 -18.30
N SER A 76 -1.84 -2.65 -18.28
CA SER A 76 -0.92 -2.55 -17.15
C SER A 76 -1.63 -2.00 -15.91
N GLU A 77 -2.49 -0.99 -16.05
CA GLU A 77 -3.30 -0.46 -14.94
C GLU A 77 -4.30 -1.49 -14.40
N THR A 78 -4.90 -2.31 -15.27
CA THR A 78 -5.80 -3.40 -14.85
C THR A 78 -5.06 -4.45 -14.05
N VAL A 79 -3.86 -4.84 -14.50
CA VAL A 79 -2.98 -5.76 -13.75
C VAL A 79 -2.58 -5.13 -12.43
N HIS A 80 -2.18 -3.86 -12.42
CA HIS A 80 -1.77 -3.13 -11.23
C HIS A 80 -2.89 -3.01 -10.19
N SER A 81 -4.08 -2.60 -10.61
CA SER A 81 -5.29 -2.59 -9.77
C SER A 81 -5.65 -4.00 -9.28
N GLY A 82 -5.54 -5.01 -10.16
CA GLY A 82 -5.83 -6.41 -9.83
C GLY A 82 -4.90 -6.99 -8.78
N VAL A 83 -3.59 -6.74 -8.90
CA VAL A 83 -2.58 -7.15 -7.90
C VAL A 83 -2.89 -6.48 -6.56
N GLN A 84 -3.17 -5.17 -6.52
CA GLN A 84 -3.50 -4.47 -5.27
C GLN A 84 -4.78 -4.98 -4.59
N LEU A 85 -5.82 -5.32 -5.38
CA LEU A 85 -7.04 -5.92 -4.85
C LEU A 85 -6.78 -7.34 -4.33
N LEU A 86 -5.88 -8.09 -4.97
CA LEU A 86 -5.46 -9.41 -4.53
C LEU A 86 -4.68 -9.33 -3.21
N SER A 87 -3.75 -8.38 -3.09
CA SER A 87 -3.06 -8.07 -1.83
C SER A 87 -4.04 -7.77 -0.72
N LEU A 88 -5.04 -6.92 -0.99
CA LEU A 88 -6.08 -6.59 -0.04
C LEU A 88 -6.88 -7.83 0.39
N TYR A 89 -7.16 -8.75 -0.54
CA TYR A 89 -7.80 -10.02 -0.21
C TYR A 89 -6.91 -10.89 0.69
N HIS A 90 -5.61 -11.02 0.37
CA HIS A 90 -4.64 -11.76 1.18
C HIS A 90 -4.54 -11.20 2.59
N ASP A 91 -4.52 -9.88 2.75
CA ASP A 91 -4.50 -9.24 4.07
C ASP A 91 -5.75 -9.61 4.89
N THR A 92 -6.94 -9.65 4.27
CA THR A 92 -8.16 -10.06 4.97
C THR A 92 -8.14 -11.53 5.39
N LEU A 93 -7.51 -12.40 4.58
CA LEU A 93 -7.35 -13.80 4.88
C LEU A 93 -6.36 -14.03 6.02
N LEU A 94 -5.20 -13.36 5.98
CA LEU A 94 -4.17 -13.43 7.01
C LEU A 94 -4.69 -12.89 8.34
N LEU A 95 -5.43 -11.77 8.35
CA LEU A 95 -6.07 -11.23 9.54
C LEU A 95 -7.06 -12.22 10.18
N ARG A 96 -7.79 -12.99 9.35
CA ARG A 96 -8.71 -14.04 9.81
C ARG A 96 -7.95 -15.25 10.36
N ALA A 97 -6.86 -15.66 9.71
CA ALA A 97 -6.02 -16.77 10.14
C ALA A 97 -5.34 -16.47 11.49
N ILE A 98 -4.76 -15.28 11.65
CA ILE A 98 -4.11 -14.82 12.91
C ILE A 98 -5.12 -14.68 14.05
N SER A 99 -6.37 -14.31 13.76
CA SER A 99 -7.42 -14.23 14.79
C SER A 99 -7.95 -15.62 15.19
N GLY A 100 -7.77 -16.65 14.35
CA GLY A 100 -8.18 -18.02 14.62
C GLY A 100 -7.08 -18.88 15.26
N SER A 101 -5.81 -18.61 14.95
CA SER A 101 -4.69 -19.27 15.61
C SER A 101 -4.39 -18.58 16.95
N LYS A 102 -4.60 -19.31 18.05
CA LYS A 102 -4.20 -18.87 19.40
C LYS A 102 -2.67 -18.93 19.59
N SER A 103 -1.90 -18.51 18.59
CA SER A 103 -0.43 -18.52 18.69
C SER A 103 0.04 -17.24 19.40
N PRO A 104 0.73 -17.33 20.56
CA PRO A 104 1.32 -16.18 21.25
C PRO A 104 2.61 -15.67 20.58
N ALA A 105 2.99 -16.21 19.41
CA ALA A 105 4.35 -16.17 18.89
C ALA A 105 4.59 -15.13 17.78
N SER A 106 4.18 -13.88 17.99
CA SER A 106 4.91 -12.74 17.42
C SER A 106 4.97 -11.65 18.47
N ALA A 107 6.01 -11.75 19.30
CA ALA A 107 6.26 -10.94 20.48
C ALA A 107 6.83 -9.56 20.13
N ARG A 108 6.24 -8.86 19.15
CA ARG A 108 6.50 -7.43 18.94
C ARG A 108 5.22 -6.67 19.18
N SER A 109 5.31 -5.59 19.96
CA SER A 109 4.17 -4.72 20.23
C SER A 109 3.62 -4.19 18.90
N PRO A 110 2.36 -4.50 18.54
CA PRO A 110 1.81 -4.06 17.26
C PRO A 110 1.85 -2.53 17.19
N SER A 111 2.11 -2.00 16.00
CA SER A 111 2.24 -0.56 15.82
C SER A 111 1.03 0.19 16.40
N PRO A 112 1.18 1.42 16.96
CA PRO A 112 0.04 2.17 17.50
C PRO A 112 -1.10 2.35 16.48
N HIS A 113 -0.74 2.48 15.20
CA HIS A 113 -1.64 2.48 14.05
C HIS A 113 -2.45 1.18 13.96
N ASN A 114 -1.78 0.03 13.92
CA ASN A 114 -2.40 -1.29 13.80
C ASN A 114 -3.30 -1.62 15.00
N ARG A 115 -2.90 -1.21 16.21
CA ARG A 115 -3.75 -1.36 17.41
C ARG A 115 -5.06 -0.60 17.28
N TYR A 116 -4.99 0.65 16.79
CA TYR A 116 -6.16 1.49 16.59
C TYR A 116 -7.10 0.93 15.51
N THR A 117 -6.56 0.60 14.33
CA THR A 117 -7.35 0.10 13.21
C THR A 117 -7.90 -1.29 13.48
N ARG A 118 -7.15 -2.19 14.13
CA ARG A 118 -7.63 -3.52 14.55
C ARG A 118 -8.79 -3.41 15.55
N PHE A 119 -8.71 -2.48 16.50
CA PHE A 119 -9.80 -2.27 17.46
C PHE A 119 -11.11 -1.87 16.75
N TRP A 120 -11.06 -0.92 15.80
CA TRP A 120 -12.26 -0.46 15.11
C TRP A 120 -12.81 -1.45 14.08
N THR A 121 -11.94 -2.18 13.39
CA THR A 121 -12.34 -3.24 12.46
C THR A 121 -13.01 -4.41 13.18
N GLN A 122 -12.56 -4.78 14.38
CA GLN A 122 -13.20 -5.81 15.21
C GLN A 122 -14.50 -5.32 15.86
N LYS A 123 -14.55 -4.05 16.28
CA LYS A 123 -15.72 -3.48 16.97
C LYS A 123 -16.93 -3.27 16.07
N SER A 124 -16.74 -2.90 14.81
CA SER A 124 -17.85 -2.57 13.91
C SER A 124 -17.67 -3.18 12.52
N ALA A 125 -18.63 -4.03 12.13
CA ALA A 125 -18.71 -4.56 10.77
C ALA A 125 -18.95 -3.44 9.74
N LEU A 126 -19.61 -2.34 10.12
CA LEU A 126 -19.80 -1.18 9.25
C LEU A 126 -18.48 -0.44 9.00
N TYR A 127 -17.67 -0.21 10.05
CA TYR A 127 -16.33 0.38 9.88
C TYR A 127 -15.51 -0.45 8.91
N ARG A 128 -15.45 -1.76 9.12
CA ARG A 128 -14.73 -2.69 8.26
C ARG A 128 -15.19 -2.62 6.81
N ARG A 129 -16.50 -2.65 6.55
CA ARG A 129 -17.06 -2.56 5.20
C ARG A 129 -16.73 -1.23 4.53
N VAL A 130 -16.90 -0.11 5.24
CA VAL A 130 -16.63 1.23 4.68
C VAL A 130 -15.13 1.41 4.41
N ALA A 131 -14.25 0.95 5.30
CA ALA A 131 -12.81 1.00 5.10
C ALA A 131 -12.36 0.13 3.92
N MET A 132 -12.93 -1.06 3.75
CA MET A 132 -12.69 -1.91 2.56
C MET A 132 -13.14 -1.21 1.27
N VAL A 133 -14.34 -0.63 1.24
CA VAL A 133 -14.84 0.09 0.07
C VAL A 133 -13.94 1.29 -0.25
N LEU A 134 -13.51 2.04 0.76
CA LEU A 134 -12.59 3.17 0.57
C LEU A 134 -11.28 2.71 -0.08
N GLN A 135 -10.71 1.58 0.37
CA GLN A 135 -9.47 1.05 -0.18
C GLN A 135 -9.65 0.53 -1.61
N ILE A 136 -10.74 -0.20 -1.88
CA ILE A 136 -11.07 -0.69 -3.23
C ILE A 136 -11.22 0.48 -4.19
N VAL A 137 -11.90 1.56 -3.77
CA VAL A 137 -12.07 2.75 -4.60
C VAL A 137 -10.73 3.42 -4.89
N GLN A 138 -9.83 3.52 -3.90
CA GLN A 138 -8.48 4.09 -4.11
C GLN A 138 -7.66 3.25 -5.11
N TYR A 139 -7.69 1.92 -5.00
CA TYR A 139 -6.94 1.05 -5.91
C TYR A 139 -7.52 0.98 -7.32
N THR A 140 -8.82 1.22 -7.49
CA THR A 140 -9.49 1.13 -8.81
C THR A 140 -9.73 2.49 -9.47
N GLU A 141 -9.33 3.58 -8.81
CA GLU A 141 -9.61 4.94 -9.23
C GLU A 141 -9.02 5.29 -10.59
N LEU A 142 -7.73 5.02 -10.77
CA LEU A 142 -7.00 5.32 -12.00
C LEU A 142 -7.56 4.49 -13.18
N LEU A 143 -7.83 3.20 -12.96
CA LEU A 143 -8.49 2.34 -13.93
C LEU A 143 -9.87 2.89 -14.35
N CYS A 144 -10.69 3.33 -13.38
CA CYS A 144 -12.00 3.90 -13.66
C CYS A 144 -11.90 5.20 -14.47
N GLU A 145 -10.93 6.06 -14.17
CA GLU A 145 -10.68 7.28 -14.92
C GLU A 145 -10.24 6.99 -16.36
N MET A 146 -9.29 6.07 -16.54
CA MET A 146 -8.81 5.65 -17.87
C MET A 146 -9.95 5.06 -18.72
N ALA A 147 -10.81 4.23 -18.11
CA ALA A 147 -11.99 3.68 -18.76
C ALA A 147 -13.01 4.78 -19.14
N ALA A 148 -13.20 5.78 -18.27
CA ALA A 148 -14.11 6.90 -18.52
C ALA A 148 -13.60 7.84 -19.62
N LYS A 149 -12.29 8.06 -19.71
CA LYS A 149 -11.64 8.89 -20.74
C LYS A 149 -11.95 8.38 -22.16
N ARG A 150 -12.03 7.06 -22.37
CA ARG A 150 -12.42 6.46 -23.68
C ARG A 150 -13.85 6.84 -24.12
N ARG A 151 -14.75 7.09 -23.16
CA ARG A 151 -16.15 7.45 -23.45
C ARG A 151 -16.35 8.96 -23.64
N GLY A 152 -15.31 9.76 -23.39
CA GLY A 152 -15.29 11.20 -23.63
C GLY A 152 -15.03 12.04 -22.37
N GLU A 153 -14.55 13.26 -22.58
CA GLU A 153 -14.07 14.14 -21.51
C GLU A 153 -15.18 14.51 -20.50
N ARG A 154 -16.43 14.69 -20.95
CA ARG A 154 -17.55 14.97 -20.05
C ARG A 154 -17.83 13.82 -19.08
N ILE A 155 -17.66 12.58 -19.54
CA ILE A 155 -17.88 11.38 -18.72
C ILE A 155 -16.71 11.19 -17.77
N ARG A 156 -15.48 11.44 -18.22
CA ARG A 156 -14.28 11.46 -17.35
C ARG A 156 -14.50 12.34 -16.13
N TRP A 157 -14.83 13.62 -16.30
CA TRP A 157 -15.03 14.53 -15.17
C TRP A 157 -16.20 14.13 -14.26
N ARG A 158 -17.27 13.55 -14.81
CA ARG A 158 -18.38 13.01 -13.99
C ARG A 158 -17.93 11.83 -13.13
N VAL A 159 -17.12 10.92 -13.70
CA VAL A 159 -16.59 9.75 -12.99
C VAL A 159 -15.60 10.19 -11.91
N VAL A 160 -14.66 11.10 -12.21
CA VAL A 160 -13.72 11.62 -11.21
C VAL A 160 -14.46 12.32 -10.05
N MET A 161 -15.45 13.17 -10.36
CA MET A 161 -16.29 13.79 -9.32
C MET A 161 -17.07 12.75 -8.49
N LEU A 162 -17.58 11.68 -9.11
CA LEU A 162 -18.29 10.61 -8.41
C LEU A 162 -17.35 9.82 -7.50
N ILE A 163 -16.15 9.47 -7.97
CA ILE A 163 -15.14 8.74 -7.20
C ILE A 163 -14.72 9.57 -5.98
N GLU A 164 -14.42 10.85 -6.16
CA GLU A 164 -14.09 11.75 -5.05
C GLU A 164 -15.26 11.92 -4.07
N ALA A 165 -16.49 12.01 -4.57
CA ALA A 165 -17.67 12.10 -3.72
C ALA A 165 -17.87 10.81 -2.90
N VAL A 166 -17.65 9.63 -3.50
CA VAL A 166 -17.69 8.34 -2.80
C VAL A 166 -16.59 8.26 -1.75
N LYS A 167 -15.35 8.64 -2.08
CA LYS A 167 -14.23 8.67 -1.10
C LYS A 167 -14.53 9.63 0.05
N ALA A 168 -15.00 10.84 -0.24
CA ALA A 168 -15.38 11.82 0.78
C ALA A 168 -16.52 11.28 1.67
N LEU A 169 -17.55 10.66 1.08
CA LEU A 169 -18.65 10.04 1.83
C LEU A 169 -18.15 8.91 2.73
N CYS A 170 -17.31 8.00 2.21
CA CYS A 170 -16.71 6.93 2.98
C CYS A 170 -15.90 7.48 4.17
N ARG A 171 -15.03 8.48 3.93
CA ARG A 171 -14.24 9.14 4.98
C ARG A 171 -15.13 9.83 6.03
N LEU A 172 -16.19 10.53 5.61
CA LEU A 172 -17.17 11.13 6.52
C LEU A 172 -17.94 10.08 7.35
N LEU A 173 -18.32 8.95 6.74
CA LEU A 173 -18.95 7.84 7.46
C LEU A 173 -18.00 7.23 8.50
N LEU A 174 -16.72 7.05 8.15
CA LEU A 174 -15.70 6.60 9.09
C LEU A 174 -15.55 7.58 10.26
N LEU A 175 -15.51 8.89 9.99
CA LEU A 175 -15.44 9.94 11.00
C LEU A 175 -16.65 9.91 11.96
N ARG A 176 -17.85 9.63 11.42
CA ARG A 176 -19.08 9.50 12.22
C ARG A 176 -19.04 8.24 13.09
N ILE A 177 -18.59 7.11 12.56
CA ILE A 177 -18.50 5.83 13.29
C ILE A 177 -17.45 5.91 14.41
N THR A 178 -16.33 6.60 14.18
CA THR A 178 -15.25 6.78 15.18
C THR A 178 -15.56 7.84 16.24
N ARG A 179 -16.75 8.47 16.18
CA ARG A 179 -17.20 9.55 17.08
C ARG A 179 -16.30 10.80 17.01
N SER A 180 -16.09 11.30 15.79
CA SER A 180 -15.30 12.51 15.50
C SER A 180 -13.85 12.39 15.97
N ARG A 181 -13.19 11.27 15.67
CA ARG A 181 -11.74 11.11 15.84
C ARG A 181 -11.07 11.26 14.48
N PRO A 182 -9.85 11.84 14.42
CA PRO A 182 -9.17 12.00 13.15
C PRO A 182 -9.04 10.66 12.44
N LEU A 183 -9.19 10.68 11.12
CA LEU A 183 -8.97 9.49 10.30
C LEU A 183 -7.49 9.20 10.23
N VAL A 184 -7.16 7.92 10.37
CA VAL A 184 -5.79 7.41 10.25
C VAL A 184 -5.62 6.94 8.81
N THR A 185 -4.46 7.23 8.22
CA THR A 185 -4.15 6.89 6.82
C THR A 185 -3.02 5.87 6.81
N PRO A 186 -3.26 4.64 6.35
CA PRO A 186 -4.51 4.05 5.79
C PRO A 186 -5.58 3.68 6.86
N ALA A 187 -6.82 3.45 6.42
CA ALA A 187 -7.95 3.15 7.32
C ALA A 187 -8.03 1.67 7.76
N LEU A 188 -7.26 0.81 7.11
CA LEU A 188 -7.14 -0.62 7.38
C LEU A 188 -5.78 -0.92 8.04
N PRO A 189 -5.67 -2.00 8.84
CA PRO A 189 -4.39 -2.42 9.41
C PRO A 189 -3.35 -2.66 8.31
N GLU A 190 -2.16 -2.11 8.47
CA GLU A 190 -1.03 -2.33 7.58
C GLU A 190 -0.38 -3.68 7.90
N ARG A 191 0.05 -4.40 6.85
CA ARG A 191 0.88 -5.59 6.99
C ARG A 191 2.21 -5.17 7.61
N GLU A 192 2.48 -5.64 8.83
CA GLU A 192 3.78 -5.38 9.46
C GLU A 192 4.85 -6.05 8.59
N PRO A 193 5.92 -5.32 8.22
CA PRO A 193 7.02 -5.92 7.49
C PRO A 193 7.54 -7.07 8.35
N VAL A 194 7.53 -8.28 7.78
CA VAL A 194 8.23 -9.41 8.38
C VAL A 194 9.67 -8.95 8.48
N PRO A 195 10.29 -8.92 9.69
CA PRO A 195 11.71 -8.68 9.76
C PRO A 195 12.35 -9.74 8.86
N GLU A 196 13.06 -9.30 7.83
CA GLU A 196 14.14 -10.13 7.34
C GLU A 196 15.00 -10.37 8.57
N ASP A 197 15.00 -11.61 9.06
CA ASP A 197 16.02 -12.02 10.01
C ASP A 197 17.34 -11.56 9.38
N VAL A 198 18.15 -10.81 10.13
CA VAL A 198 19.47 -10.33 9.67
C VAL A 198 20.43 -11.52 9.62
N LYS A 199 20.10 -12.47 8.76
CA LYS A 199 20.87 -13.62 8.32
C LYS A 199 20.68 -13.58 6.81
N ASP A 200 21.79 -13.54 6.10
CA ASP A 200 21.90 -13.49 4.62
C ASP A 200 22.11 -12.08 4.02
N ALA A 201 22.88 -11.23 4.70
CA ALA A 201 23.46 -10.01 4.11
C ALA A 201 25.00 -10.07 3.98
N ASP A 202 25.59 -11.28 3.91
CA ASP A 202 27.05 -11.46 3.77
C ASP A 202 27.46 -12.35 2.56
N ASP A 203 26.55 -12.73 1.65
CA ASP A 203 26.88 -13.66 0.54
C ASP A 203 26.77 -13.08 -0.89
N ASP A 204 26.59 -11.77 -1.06
CA ASP A 204 26.55 -11.12 -2.39
C ASP A 204 27.71 -10.14 -2.59
N ASP A 205 28.96 -10.62 -2.57
CA ASP A 205 30.10 -9.90 -3.14
C ASP A 205 31.20 -10.88 -3.61
N ALA A 206 30.90 -11.67 -4.64
CA ALA A 206 31.91 -12.26 -5.50
C ALA A 206 31.31 -12.67 -6.85
N ASP A 207 31.52 -11.83 -7.87
CA ASP A 207 32.02 -12.20 -9.21
C ASP A 207 31.40 -11.33 -10.30
N SER A 208 32.06 -10.20 -10.59
CA SER A 208 31.93 -9.45 -11.85
C SER A 208 33.05 -8.41 -11.92
N GLY A 209 34.28 -8.86 -12.18
CA GLY A 209 35.44 -7.98 -12.29
C GLY A 209 36.48 -8.53 -13.27
N VAL A 210 36.15 -8.50 -14.56
CA VAL A 210 37.12 -8.74 -15.64
C VAL A 210 38.08 -7.55 -15.74
N PHE A 211 39.39 -7.83 -15.78
CA PHE A 211 40.44 -7.24 -16.64
C PHE A 211 41.78 -6.85 -15.96
N LEU A 212 42.82 -7.53 -16.45
CA LEU A 212 44.16 -7.06 -16.88
C LEU A 212 45.39 -7.28 -15.98
N ASP A 213 46.27 -8.06 -16.62
CA ASP A 213 47.66 -8.50 -16.43
C ASP A 213 48.70 -7.40 -16.13
N GLY A 214 49.81 -7.78 -15.48
CA GLY A 214 50.97 -6.91 -15.25
C GLY A 214 51.98 -7.43 -14.22
N ASP A 215 53.08 -7.98 -14.73
CA ASP A 215 54.24 -8.66 -14.12
C ASP A 215 55.17 -7.86 -13.18
N GLU A 216 56.01 -8.65 -12.48
CA GLU A 216 57.43 -8.46 -12.08
C GLU A 216 57.86 -7.79 -10.73
N ASP A 217 58.41 -8.67 -9.87
CA ASP A 217 59.77 -8.67 -9.29
C ASP A 217 60.18 -8.03 -7.92
N SER A 218 60.86 -8.91 -7.16
CA SER A 218 62.08 -8.71 -6.34
C SER A 218 62.03 -8.39 -4.83
N ALA A 219 62.25 -9.47 -4.05
CA ALA A 219 63.28 -9.69 -3.01
C ALA A 219 63.58 -8.62 -1.92
N SER A 220 63.46 -9.01 -0.63
CA SER A 220 64.60 -9.50 0.20
C SER A 220 64.34 -9.56 1.72
N ASN A 221 64.67 -10.73 2.29
CA ASN A 221 65.31 -11.08 3.58
C ASN A 221 64.96 -10.40 4.92
N GLY A 222 64.74 -11.25 5.94
CA GLY A 222 65.25 -11.00 7.31
C GLY A 222 64.61 -11.73 8.50
N ALA A 223 64.88 -13.04 8.63
CA ALA A 223 64.98 -13.90 9.84
C ALA A 223 64.31 -13.52 11.19
N HIS A 224 63.60 -14.47 11.85
CA HIS A 224 64.18 -15.48 12.78
C HIS A 224 63.12 -16.30 13.56
N GLY A 225 63.24 -17.64 13.57
CA GLY A 225 62.85 -18.58 14.65
C GLY A 225 61.47 -19.25 14.59
N THR A 226 61.32 -20.45 14.00
CA THR A 226 61.18 -21.80 14.65
C THR A 226 59.98 -21.93 15.62
N GLU A 227 59.01 -22.85 15.54
CA GLU A 227 58.87 -24.18 14.90
C GLU A 227 57.37 -24.61 14.82
N ASN A 228 57.12 -25.66 14.02
CA ASN A 228 55.88 -26.20 13.43
C ASN A 228 54.74 -26.70 14.35
N HIS A 229 53.47 -26.58 13.90
CA HIS A 229 52.63 -27.71 13.40
C HIS A 229 51.22 -27.27 12.92
N ASP A 230 50.96 -27.55 11.64
CA ASP A 230 49.71 -27.99 10.98
C ASP A 230 48.36 -27.24 11.05
N SER A 231 47.97 -26.80 9.84
CA SER A 231 46.67 -27.02 9.16
C SER A 231 45.50 -26.03 9.31
N ALA A 232 45.04 -25.57 8.13
CA ALA A 232 43.71 -25.08 7.74
C ALA A 232 43.27 -23.69 8.27
N THR A 233 43.58 -22.61 7.53
CA THR A 233 42.69 -21.90 6.57
C THR A 233 41.49 -21.13 7.18
N ASN A 234 41.56 -19.81 7.01
CA ASN A 234 40.49 -18.79 7.02
C ASN A 234 39.65 -18.63 8.29
N GLY A 235 40.24 -17.99 9.30
CA GLY A 235 39.51 -17.30 10.36
C GLY A 235 39.00 -15.95 9.87
N HIS A 236 37.74 -15.93 9.43
CA HIS A 236 36.90 -14.73 9.42
C HIS A 236 37.04 -14.03 10.79
N LEU A 237 37.26 -12.70 10.82
CA LEU A 237 37.32 -11.92 12.05
C LEU A 237 36.00 -12.06 12.82
N ARG A 238 35.93 -13.06 13.70
CA ARG A 238 34.82 -13.21 14.64
C ARG A 238 34.86 -12.02 15.58
N SER A 239 33.85 -11.16 15.49
CA SER A 239 33.60 -10.14 16.50
C SER A 239 33.69 -10.78 17.89
N ALA A 240 34.49 -10.20 18.77
CA ALA A 240 34.95 -10.81 20.03
C ALA A 240 33.85 -11.06 21.08
N ASN A 241 32.56 -11.00 20.72
CA ASN A 241 31.42 -11.12 21.64
C ASN A 241 30.56 -12.39 21.46
N ASP A 242 30.98 -13.38 20.68
CA ASP A 242 30.24 -14.64 20.51
C ASP A 242 30.65 -15.75 21.48
N LYS A 243 30.70 -15.43 22.79
CA LYS A 243 30.59 -16.46 23.82
C LYS A 243 29.15 -16.47 24.31
N GLU A 244 28.31 -17.23 23.60
CA GLU A 244 26.93 -17.52 24.00
C GLU A 244 26.96 -18.30 25.32
N TRP A 245 26.94 -17.58 26.43
CA TRP A 245 27.00 -18.15 27.76
C TRP A 245 25.62 -18.71 28.11
N THR A 246 25.55 -20.00 28.42
CA THR A 246 24.31 -20.67 28.81
C THR A 246 24.15 -20.67 30.32
N MET A 247 22.96 -20.29 30.80
CA MET A 247 22.66 -20.24 32.23
C MET A 247 22.63 -21.66 32.83
N PRO A 248 23.47 -22.00 33.84
CA PRO A 248 23.61 -23.37 34.34
C PRO A 248 22.33 -23.99 34.95
N ARG A 249 21.39 -23.15 35.42
CA ARG A 249 20.15 -23.61 36.07
C ARG A 249 18.96 -23.70 35.11
N THR A 250 18.94 -22.90 34.06
CA THR A 250 17.80 -22.77 33.13
C THR A 250 18.10 -23.31 31.74
N GLY A 251 19.37 -23.56 31.41
CA GLY A 251 19.81 -24.02 30.09
C GLY A 251 19.60 -23.01 28.96
N MET A 252 19.14 -21.80 29.27
CA MET A 252 18.87 -20.77 28.26
C MET A 252 20.16 -20.00 27.93
N PRO A 253 20.45 -19.74 26.64
CA PRO A 253 21.55 -18.87 26.25
C PRO A 253 21.27 -17.43 26.68
N LEU A 254 22.31 -16.73 27.13
CA LEU A 254 22.22 -15.30 27.43
C LEU A 254 22.09 -14.53 26.11
N PRO A 255 21.08 -13.65 25.95
CA PRO A 255 20.96 -12.82 24.76
C PRO A 255 22.23 -12.00 24.57
N SER A 256 22.77 -11.97 23.36
CA SER A 256 23.92 -11.13 23.02
C SER A 256 23.57 -9.66 23.27
N LEU A 257 24.51 -8.93 23.87
CA LEU A 257 24.34 -7.51 24.10
C LEU A 257 24.37 -6.78 22.74
N PRO A 258 23.47 -5.81 22.52
CA PRO A 258 23.47 -5.01 21.30
C PRO A 258 24.80 -4.25 21.17
N ASN A 259 25.20 -3.98 19.93
CA ASN A 259 26.39 -3.20 19.63
C ASN A 259 26.32 -1.84 20.36
N PRO A 260 27.40 -1.39 21.05
CA PRO A 260 27.40 -0.13 21.79
C PRO A 260 26.95 1.11 20.98
N ALA A 261 27.11 1.08 19.66
CA ALA A 261 26.61 2.14 18.77
C ALA A 261 25.07 2.21 18.66
N ASP A 262 24.35 1.13 18.96
CA ASP A 262 22.88 1.01 18.79
C ASP A 262 22.13 0.71 20.10
N ILE A 263 22.73 1.04 21.25
CA ILE A 263 22.07 0.86 22.55
C ILE A 263 20.77 1.67 22.62
N SER A 264 20.76 2.88 22.07
CA SER A 264 19.59 3.76 22.10
C SER A 264 18.41 3.19 21.31
N GLY A 265 18.65 2.62 20.12
CA GLY A 265 17.65 1.94 19.31
C GLY A 265 17.11 0.70 20.01
N TYR A 266 18.00 -0.11 20.59
CA TYR A 266 17.61 -1.28 21.38
C TYR A 266 16.72 -0.89 22.57
N LEU A 267 17.12 0.11 23.35
CA LEU A 267 16.34 0.57 24.50
C LEU A 267 14.99 1.15 24.07
N LEU A 268 14.92 1.97 23.01
CA LEU A 268 13.66 2.48 22.47
C LEU A 268 12.74 1.38 21.96
N SER A 269 13.30 0.29 21.42
CA SER A 269 12.51 -0.88 20.99
C SER A 269 11.92 -1.70 22.14
N ARG A 270 12.53 -1.63 23.34
CA ARG A 270 12.16 -2.41 24.53
C ARG A 270 11.40 -1.59 25.57
N VAL A 271 11.49 -0.27 25.53
CA VAL A 271 10.79 0.63 26.46
C VAL A 271 9.33 0.78 26.04
N LEU A 272 8.43 0.40 26.94
CA LEU A 272 7.00 0.67 26.81
C LEU A 272 6.78 2.19 26.90
N THR A 273 6.35 2.79 25.79
CA THR A 273 5.98 4.20 25.80
C THR A 273 4.61 4.39 26.46
N ALA A 274 4.32 5.59 26.93
CA ALA A 274 3.01 5.91 27.52
C ALA A 274 1.84 5.67 26.55
N ASP A 275 2.08 5.65 25.23
CA ASP A 275 1.08 5.34 24.21
C ASP A 275 0.88 3.82 24.03
N ASP A 276 1.84 2.98 24.40
CA ASP A 276 1.72 1.52 24.36
C ASP A 276 0.74 0.99 25.40
N ILE A 277 0.67 1.65 26.56
CA ILE A 277 -0.18 1.26 27.69
C ILE A 277 -1.61 1.80 27.55
N LYS A 278 -1.81 2.86 26.74
CA LYS A 278 -3.14 3.45 26.53
C LYS A 278 -4.07 2.48 25.79
N PRO A 279 -5.37 2.45 26.14
CA PRO A 279 -6.34 1.68 25.35
C PRO A 279 -6.45 2.26 23.94
N ALA A 280 -6.70 1.41 22.94
CA ALA A 280 -6.75 1.80 21.53
C ALA A 280 -7.67 3.00 21.26
N THR A 281 -8.79 3.12 21.99
CA THR A 281 -9.71 4.25 21.88
C THR A 281 -9.13 5.60 22.34
N ARG A 282 -8.05 5.64 23.12
CA ARG A 282 -7.40 6.87 23.57
C ARG A 282 -6.11 7.19 22.82
N LEU A 283 -5.77 6.42 21.79
CA LEU A 283 -4.63 6.70 20.91
C LEU A 283 -4.85 7.94 20.04
N LEU A 284 -6.11 8.31 19.80
CA LEU A 284 -6.51 9.57 19.17
C LEU A 284 -7.44 10.32 20.10
N ASN A 285 -7.37 11.64 20.12
CA ASN A 285 -8.31 12.48 20.84
C ASN A 285 -9.63 12.61 20.09
N SER A 286 -10.70 12.89 20.84
CA SER A 286 -12.00 13.22 20.23
C SER A 286 -11.99 14.70 19.87
N LEU A 287 -12.34 14.99 18.62
CA LEU A 287 -12.38 16.34 18.08
C LEU A 287 -13.73 16.97 18.41
N ARG A 288 -13.70 18.22 18.87
CA ARG A 288 -14.90 19.02 19.15
C ARG A 288 -14.72 20.42 18.58
N GLY A 289 -15.81 21.05 18.16
CA GLY A 289 -15.81 22.44 17.68
C GLY A 289 -14.95 22.63 16.43
N SER A 290 -14.00 23.57 16.48
CA SER A 290 -13.11 23.93 15.36
C SER A 290 -12.28 22.75 14.84
N ALA A 291 -11.81 21.88 15.73
CA ALA A 291 -11.01 20.71 15.35
C ALA A 291 -11.82 19.68 14.54
N GLN A 292 -13.13 19.58 14.79
CA GLN A 292 -14.01 18.74 13.98
C GLN A 292 -14.27 19.36 12.61
N ALA A 293 -14.45 20.69 12.54
CA ALA A 293 -14.57 21.41 11.29
C ALA A 293 -13.31 21.27 10.43
N ALA A 294 -12.12 21.31 11.06
CA ALA A 294 -10.84 21.08 10.39
C ALA A 294 -10.77 19.72 9.69
N GLU A 295 -11.19 18.63 10.35
CA GLU A 295 -11.21 17.30 9.71
C GLU A 295 -12.22 17.23 8.57
N ILE A 296 -13.42 17.78 8.74
CA ILE A 296 -14.44 17.79 7.67
C ILE A 296 -13.91 18.55 6.46
N LEU A 297 -13.27 19.69 6.69
CA LEU A 297 -12.70 20.52 5.63
C LEU A 297 -11.57 19.80 4.89
N HIS A 298 -10.69 19.11 5.62
CA HIS A 298 -9.64 18.28 5.03
C HIS A 298 -10.21 17.11 4.21
N ILE A 299 -11.24 16.42 4.70
CA ILE A 299 -11.90 15.33 3.96
C ILE A 299 -12.58 15.83 2.68
N LEU A 300 -13.14 17.04 2.70
CA LEU A 300 -13.83 17.63 1.55
C LEU A 300 -12.87 18.32 0.57
N ALA A 301 -11.61 18.59 0.95
CA ALA A 301 -10.68 19.35 0.12
C ALA A 301 -10.48 18.76 -1.29
N PRO A 302 -10.27 17.43 -1.47
CA PRO A 302 -10.13 16.86 -2.80
C PRO A 302 -11.39 16.98 -3.65
N LEU A 303 -12.58 16.79 -3.05
CA LEU A 303 -13.86 16.93 -3.73
C LEU A 303 -14.09 18.37 -4.21
N VAL A 304 -13.83 19.36 -3.36
CA VAL A 304 -13.97 20.78 -3.72
C VAL A 304 -12.97 21.15 -4.81
N TYR A 305 -11.74 20.65 -4.73
CA TYR A 305 -10.71 20.86 -5.75
C TYR A 305 -11.14 20.31 -7.11
N VAL A 306 -11.61 19.05 -7.19
CA VAL A 306 -12.07 18.45 -8.45
C VAL A 306 -13.30 19.18 -9.00
N ILE A 307 -14.23 19.61 -8.14
CA ILE A 307 -15.38 20.42 -8.56
C ILE A 307 -14.93 21.78 -9.12
N ALA A 308 -13.94 22.43 -8.50
CA ALA A 308 -13.38 23.68 -8.99
C ALA A 308 -12.66 23.48 -10.33
N LEU A 309 -11.92 22.37 -10.48
CA LEU A 309 -11.21 22.01 -11.70
C LEU A 309 -12.17 21.68 -12.85
N ALA A 310 -13.25 20.96 -12.58
CA ALA A 310 -14.29 20.65 -13.56
C ALA A 310 -15.04 21.91 -14.08
N ARG A 311 -15.07 22.98 -13.27
CA ARG A 311 -15.62 24.29 -13.68
C ARG A 311 -14.61 25.17 -14.41
N ALA A 312 -13.33 25.03 -14.08
CA ALA A 312 -12.26 25.76 -14.73
C ALA A 312 -11.99 25.18 -16.12
N LYS A 313 -12.41 25.90 -17.17
CA LYS A 313 -12.15 25.50 -18.56
C LYS A 313 -10.67 25.58 -18.96
N ASN A 314 -9.84 26.30 -18.18
CA ASN A 314 -8.44 26.56 -18.48
C ASN A 314 -7.50 25.87 -17.48
N LYS A 315 -6.59 25.02 -17.97
CA LYS A 315 -5.59 24.29 -17.15
C LYS A 315 -4.59 25.20 -16.42
N LYS A 316 -4.32 26.40 -16.96
CA LYS A 316 -3.39 27.40 -16.36
C LYS A 316 -4.03 28.27 -15.28
N SER A 317 -5.32 28.09 -15.00
CA SER A 317 -6.01 28.95 -14.04
C SER A 317 -5.57 28.64 -12.61
N TRP A 318 -5.18 29.68 -11.86
CA TRP A 318 -4.78 29.54 -10.46
C TRP A 318 -5.97 29.32 -9.50
N THR A 319 -7.20 29.53 -9.96
CA THR A 319 -8.38 29.50 -9.10
C THR A 319 -8.64 28.15 -8.43
N PRO A 320 -8.59 26.98 -9.11
CA PRO A 320 -8.83 25.70 -8.44
C PRO A 320 -7.71 25.37 -7.45
N TRP A 321 -6.47 25.71 -7.81
CA TRP A 321 -5.30 25.49 -6.98
C TRP A 321 -5.36 26.33 -5.69
N LEU A 322 -5.66 27.62 -5.79
CA LEU A 322 -5.82 28.51 -4.63
C LEU A 322 -6.98 28.08 -3.73
N ILE A 323 -8.11 27.67 -4.30
CA ILE A 323 -9.26 27.17 -3.52
C ILE A 323 -8.82 25.95 -2.71
N GLY A 324 -8.23 24.94 -3.35
CA GLY A 324 -7.79 23.73 -2.65
C GLY A 324 -6.73 24.00 -1.58
N LEU A 325 -5.72 24.83 -1.89
CA LEU A 325 -4.70 25.23 -0.92
C LEU A 325 -5.28 26.02 0.25
N SER A 326 -6.23 26.93 -0.02
CA SER A 326 -6.88 27.73 1.03
C SER A 326 -7.68 26.87 2.01
N ILE A 327 -8.34 25.82 1.50
CA ILE A 327 -9.09 24.86 2.30
C ILE A 327 -8.15 24.06 3.21
N GLU A 328 -7.01 23.60 2.70
CA GLU A 328 -6.01 22.89 3.50
C GLU A 328 -5.36 23.80 4.56
N LEU A 329 -5.08 25.07 4.22
CA LEU A 329 -4.57 26.05 5.17
C LEU A 329 -5.61 26.39 6.26
N ALA A 330 -6.88 26.55 5.87
CA ALA A 330 -7.98 26.76 6.81
C ALA A 330 -8.16 25.54 7.74
N ALA A 331 -8.06 24.32 7.22
CA ALA A 331 -8.10 23.11 8.03
C ALA A 331 -6.94 23.06 9.03
N ARG A 332 -5.73 23.47 8.61
CA ARG A 332 -4.56 23.57 9.50
C ARG A 332 -4.67 24.65 10.57
N GLN A 333 -5.33 25.77 10.26
CA GLN A 333 -5.53 26.87 11.18
C GLN A 333 -6.60 26.54 12.24
N LEU A 334 -7.66 25.83 11.85
CA LEU A 334 -8.74 25.41 12.73
C LEU A 334 -8.37 24.22 13.65
N ARG A 335 -7.19 23.62 13.44
CA ARG A 335 -6.69 22.49 14.22
C ARG A 335 -6.24 22.94 15.62
N ASP A 336 -6.71 22.23 16.63
CA ASP A 336 -6.23 22.39 17.99
C ASP A 336 -4.78 21.83 18.11
N ARG A 337 -3.83 22.68 18.51
CA ARG A 337 -2.41 22.31 18.71
C ARG A 337 -2.03 22.19 20.18
N GLY A 338 -3.01 22.05 21.08
CA GLY A 338 -2.76 21.99 22.52
C GLY A 338 -1.78 20.88 22.93
N LEU A 339 -1.23 20.98 24.14
CA LEU A 339 -0.20 20.06 24.70
C LEU A 339 -0.62 18.57 24.83
N ARG A 340 -1.82 18.20 24.39
CA ARG A 340 -2.42 16.86 24.56
C ARG A 340 -2.32 15.96 23.31
N THR A 341 -1.54 16.36 22.31
CA THR A 341 -1.41 15.61 21.04
C THR A 341 -0.73 14.28 21.24
N THR A 342 -1.37 13.20 20.78
CA THR A 342 -0.79 11.85 20.86
C THR A 342 0.31 11.66 19.81
N ALA A 343 1.16 10.62 19.94
CA ALA A 343 2.15 10.33 18.91
C ALA A 343 1.49 10.00 17.55
N LEU A 344 0.39 9.25 17.57
CA LEU A 344 -0.36 8.88 16.36
C LEU A 344 -0.98 10.10 15.67
N GLU A 345 -1.49 11.08 16.41
CA GLU A 345 -1.98 12.34 15.84
C GLU A 345 -0.86 13.15 15.18
N ARG A 346 0.31 13.22 15.83
CA ARG A 346 1.47 13.93 15.28
C ARG A 346 1.95 13.30 13.98
N ASP A 347 1.98 11.97 13.90
CA ASP A 347 2.34 11.27 12.68
C ASP A 347 1.37 11.58 11.53
N GLU A 348 0.06 11.49 11.78
CA GLU A 348 -0.96 11.88 10.79
C GLU A 348 -0.82 13.33 10.34
N TRP A 349 -0.50 14.23 11.27
CA TRP A 349 -0.27 15.63 10.95
C TRP A 349 1.00 15.87 10.15
N SER A 350 2.04 15.09 10.39
CA SER A 350 3.27 15.09 9.59
C SER A 350 2.97 14.63 8.17
N LYS A 351 2.24 13.52 8.00
CA LYS A 351 1.79 13.00 6.69
C LYS A 351 0.99 14.05 5.91
N ARG A 352 0.03 14.71 6.57
CA ARG A 352 -0.72 15.84 5.99
C ARG A 352 0.14 17.09 5.74
N GLY A 353 1.22 17.23 6.51
CA GLY A 353 2.30 18.18 6.34
C GLY A 353 2.94 18.05 4.96
N TRP A 354 3.50 16.86 4.75
CA TRP A 354 4.14 16.41 3.51
C TRP A 354 3.18 16.43 2.31
N SER A 355 1.92 16.01 2.50
CA SER A 355 0.94 16.02 1.42
C SER A 355 0.65 17.42 0.87
N LEU A 356 0.75 18.48 1.68
CA LEU A 356 0.65 19.87 1.19
C LEU A 356 1.83 20.23 0.31
N GLY A 357 3.03 19.74 0.59
CA GLY A 357 4.18 19.90 -0.31
C GLY A 357 3.87 19.38 -1.71
N TRP A 358 3.11 18.28 -1.79
CA TRP A 358 2.67 17.67 -3.04
C TRP A 358 1.65 18.52 -3.82
N TRP A 359 1.04 19.55 -3.23
CA TRP A 359 0.21 20.49 -3.98
C TRP A 359 1.00 21.36 -4.96
N THR A 360 2.32 21.52 -4.77
CA THR A 360 3.18 22.22 -5.74
C THR A 360 3.31 21.44 -7.05
N MET A 361 3.13 20.13 -6.99
CA MET A 361 3.07 19.26 -8.16
C MET A 361 1.70 19.24 -8.82
N ARG A 362 0.67 19.95 -8.33
CA ARG A 362 -0.68 19.89 -8.90
C ARG A 362 -1.08 21.15 -9.68
N GLY A 363 -1.86 20.96 -10.74
CA GLY A 363 -2.61 22.01 -11.43
C GLY A 363 -1.74 23.18 -11.92
N ALA A 364 -2.17 24.41 -11.65
CA ALA A 364 -1.48 25.61 -12.12
C ALA A 364 -0.07 25.81 -11.53
N ALA A 365 0.20 25.31 -10.32
CA ALA A 365 1.55 25.37 -9.75
C ALA A 365 2.52 24.49 -10.53
N TYR A 366 2.07 23.30 -10.94
CA TYR A 366 2.87 22.41 -11.78
C TYR A 366 3.16 23.06 -13.14
N GLU A 367 2.13 23.49 -13.85
CA GLU A 367 2.27 24.05 -15.21
C GLU A 367 3.16 25.29 -15.27
N ASN A 368 3.14 26.13 -14.21
CA ASN A 368 3.87 27.40 -14.21
C ASN A 368 5.25 27.34 -13.53
N PHE A 369 5.41 26.51 -12.50
CA PHE A 369 6.65 26.45 -11.71
C PHE A 369 7.38 25.12 -11.89
N THR A 370 6.70 24.02 -11.59
CA THR A 370 7.35 22.71 -11.45
C THR A 370 7.73 22.11 -12.80
N LYS A 371 6.94 22.33 -13.85
CA LYS A 371 7.23 21.87 -15.21
C LYS A 371 8.52 22.46 -15.77
N GLY A 372 8.77 23.75 -15.53
CA GLY A 372 10.03 24.40 -15.90
C GLY A 372 11.23 23.82 -15.14
N LEU A 373 11.06 23.54 -13.84
CA LEU A 373 12.08 22.93 -13.00
C LEU A 373 12.41 21.49 -13.46
N VAL A 374 11.39 20.67 -13.69
CA VAL A 374 11.52 19.27 -14.15
C VAL A 374 12.18 19.23 -15.52
N GLY A 375 11.79 20.11 -16.44
CA GLY A 375 12.46 20.25 -17.74
C GLY A 375 13.94 20.66 -17.62
N GLY A 376 14.28 21.50 -16.63
CA GLY A 376 15.67 21.86 -16.32
C GLY A 376 16.49 20.68 -15.80
N VAL A 377 15.93 19.89 -14.87
CA VAL A 377 16.55 18.67 -14.34
C VAL A 377 16.70 17.62 -15.45
N ARG A 378 15.67 17.42 -16.27
CA ARG A 378 15.68 16.51 -17.44
C ARG A 378 16.86 16.78 -18.36
N ARG A 379 17.12 18.06 -18.67
CA ARG A 379 18.25 18.47 -19.55
C ARG A 379 19.62 18.20 -18.94
N ARG A 380 19.71 18.03 -17.62
CA ARG A 380 20.97 17.75 -16.92
C ARG A 380 21.21 16.26 -16.69
N MET A 381 20.20 15.42 -16.90
CA MET A 381 20.26 13.98 -16.66
C MET A 381 20.71 13.20 -17.92
N PRO A 382 21.33 12.02 -17.74
CA PRO A 382 21.68 11.11 -18.84
C PRO A 382 20.45 10.69 -19.66
N SER A 383 20.65 10.34 -20.94
CA SER A 383 19.59 10.02 -21.91
C SER A 383 18.63 8.91 -21.46
N LEU A 384 19.12 7.91 -20.72
CA LEU A 384 18.29 6.84 -20.16
C LEU A 384 17.31 7.36 -19.11
N VAL A 385 17.79 8.19 -18.18
CA VAL A 385 16.95 8.81 -17.14
C VAL A 385 16.02 9.85 -17.74
N ALA A 386 16.48 10.61 -18.74
CA ALA A 386 15.67 11.59 -19.44
C ALA A 386 14.51 10.95 -20.22
N GLY A 387 14.72 9.76 -20.80
CA GLY A 387 13.67 8.99 -21.47
C GLY A 387 12.62 8.46 -20.49
N ILE A 388 13.05 7.87 -19.37
CA ILE A 388 12.14 7.44 -18.30
C ILE A 388 11.33 8.64 -17.78
N LEU A 389 11.99 9.76 -17.51
CA LEU A 389 11.32 10.95 -16.97
C LEU A 389 10.28 11.53 -17.95
N GLU A 390 10.51 11.44 -19.26
CA GLU A 390 9.54 11.84 -20.29
C GLU A 390 8.29 10.94 -20.31
N ASP A 391 8.49 9.63 -20.18
CA ASP A 391 7.38 8.67 -20.11
C ASP A 391 6.55 8.87 -18.83
N TYR A 392 7.19 9.15 -17.69
CA TYR A 392 6.52 9.48 -16.44
C TYR A 392 5.86 10.87 -16.46
N GLU A 393 6.46 11.87 -17.10
CA GLU A 393 5.88 13.21 -17.27
C GLU A 393 4.55 13.12 -18.03
N TYR A 394 4.50 12.34 -19.13
CA TYR A 394 3.26 12.11 -19.87
C TYR A 394 2.16 11.45 -19.04
N LEU A 395 2.50 10.46 -18.20
CA LEU A 395 1.55 9.79 -17.31
C LEU A 395 1.06 10.74 -16.21
N TRP A 396 1.97 11.51 -15.62
CA TRP A 396 1.65 12.47 -14.57
C TRP A 396 0.70 13.57 -15.06
N GLU A 397 1.01 14.17 -16.21
CA GLU A 397 0.19 15.23 -16.82
C GLU A 397 -1.22 14.76 -17.21
N ASN A 398 -1.36 13.51 -17.65
CA ASN A 398 -2.63 13.03 -18.19
C ASN A 398 -3.56 12.39 -17.18
N TYR A 399 -3.03 11.77 -16.11
CA TYR A 399 -3.84 10.92 -15.23
C TYR A 399 -3.64 11.19 -13.73
N TYR A 400 -2.42 11.48 -13.25
CA TYR A 400 -2.20 11.59 -11.80
C TYR A 400 -2.64 12.94 -11.20
N PHE A 401 -2.60 14.04 -11.96
CA PHE A 401 -2.93 15.37 -11.42
C PHE A 401 -4.42 15.70 -11.35
N SER A 402 -5.28 14.97 -12.07
CA SER A 402 -6.73 15.12 -11.98
C SER A 402 -7.34 14.49 -10.73
N THR A 403 -6.65 13.52 -10.13
CA THR A 403 -7.31 12.47 -9.35
C THR A 403 -6.57 12.08 -8.05
N SER A 404 -5.37 12.62 -7.81
CA SER A 404 -4.63 12.30 -6.58
C SER A 404 -5.25 12.93 -5.33
N SER A 405 -6.07 12.15 -4.60
CA SER A 405 -6.53 12.46 -3.22
C SER A 405 -5.87 11.58 -2.17
#